data_AF-K7ER16-F1
#
_entry.id   AF-K7ER16-F1
#
_cell.length_a   1.000
_cell.length_b   1.000
_cell.length_c   1.000
_cell.angle_alpha   90.00
_cell.angle_beta   90.00
_cell.angle_gamma   90.00
#
_symmetry.space_group_name_H-M   'P 1'
#
loop_
_entity.id
_entity.type
_entity.pdbx_description
1 polymer ?
#
loop_
_entity_poly.entity_id
_entity_poly.type
_entity_poly.pdbx_seq_one_letter_code
_entity_poly.pdbx_strand_id
1 'polypeptide(L)'
;MADGQVAELLLRRLEASDGGLDSAELAAELGMEHQAVVGAVKSLQALGEVIEAELRSTKHWELTAEGEEIAREGSHEARVFRSIPPEGLAQSELMRLPSGKVGFSKAMSNKWIRVDKSAADGPRVFRVVDSMEDEVQRRLQLVRGGQAEKLGEKERSELRKRKLLAEVTLKTYWVSKGSAFSTSISKQETELSPEMISSGSWRDRPFKPYNFLAHGVLPDSGHLHPLLKVHRDAD
;
A
#
# COMPACT_ATOMS: atom_id res chain seq x y z
N MET A 1 -23.33 -8.65 1.58
CA MET A 1 -23.68 -9.53 2.72
C MET A 1 -22.59 -9.47 3.79
N ALA A 2 -21.30 -9.62 3.43
CA ALA A 2 -20.18 -9.52 4.37
C ALA A 2 -20.02 -8.12 5.02
N ASP A 3 -20.09 -7.05 4.22
CA ASP A 3 -19.84 -5.68 4.70
C ASP A 3 -20.83 -5.22 5.79
N GLY A 4 -22.07 -5.72 5.77
CA GLY A 4 -23.09 -5.36 6.75
C GLY A 4 -22.78 -5.91 8.16
N GLN A 5 -22.29 -7.15 8.24
CA GLN A 5 -21.92 -7.76 9.52
C GLN A 5 -20.70 -7.08 10.14
N VAL A 6 -19.71 -6.73 9.31
CA VAL A 6 -18.52 -5.99 9.75
C VAL A 6 -18.89 -4.58 10.20
N ALA A 7 -19.80 -3.91 9.49
CA ALA A 7 -20.29 -2.58 9.85
C ALA A 7 -21.03 -2.58 11.20
N GLU A 8 -21.94 -3.53 11.44
CA GLU A 8 -22.62 -3.66 12.74
C GLU A 8 -21.63 -3.93 13.88
N LEU A 9 -20.64 -4.80 13.65
CA LEU A 9 -19.65 -5.13 14.65
C LEU A 9 -18.72 -3.95 14.95
N LEU A 10 -18.34 -3.18 13.93
CA LEU A 10 -17.62 -1.93 14.07
C LEU A 10 -18.41 -0.93 14.91
N LEU A 11 -19.71 -0.75 14.64
CA LEU A 11 -20.56 0.16 15.42
C LEU A 11 -20.65 -0.28 16.89
N ARG A 12 -20.83 -1.57 17.18
CA ARG A 12 -20.83 -2.09 18.57
C ARG A 12 -19.50 -1.85 19.27
N ARG A 13 -18.39 -2.05 18.56
CA ARG A 13 -17.07 -1.80 19.15
C ARG A 13 -16.85 -0.32 19.41
N LEU A 14 -17.33 0.53 18.50
CA LEU A 14 -17.26 1.98 18.63
C LEU A 14 -18.15 2.46 19.78
N GLU A 15 -19.32 1.87 19.99
CA GLU A 15 -20.19 2.14 21.14
C GLU A 15 -19.46 1.93 22.46
N ALA A 16 -18.76 0.80 22.60
CA ALA A 16 -17.99 0.42 23.78
C ALA A 16 -16.67 1.19 23.97
N SER A 17 -16.26 2.00 22.99
CA SER A 17 -15.02 2.78 23.04
C SER A 17 -15.33 4.27 23.26
N ASP A 18 -14.58 4.92 24.15
CA ASP A 18 -14.79 6.34 24.49
C ASP A 18 -14.00 7.32 23.60
N GLY A 19 -12.95 6.87 22.90
CA GLY A 19 -11.99 7.74 22.20
C GLY A 19 -11.90 7.58 20.67
N GLY A 20 -12.68 6.66 20.09
CA GLY A 20 -12.55 6.25 18.69
C GLY A 20 -11.77 4.94 18.53
N LEU A 21 -11.63 4.49 17.28
CA LEU A 21 -11.01 3.21 16.91
C LEU A 21 -10.13 3.36 15.68
N ASP A 22 -8.96 2.72 15.66
CA ASP A 22 -8.17 2.58 14.43
C ASP A 22 -8.63 1.33 13.64
N SER A 23 -8.89 1.51 12.35
CA SER A 23 -9.32 0.44 11.45
C SER A 23 -8.35 -0.74 11.34
N ALA A 24 -7.03 -0.52 11.47
CA ALA A 24 -6.01 -1.56 11.41
C ALA A 24 -5.91 -2.33 12.73
N GLU A 25 -6.01 -1.64 13.87
CA GLU A 25 -6.08 -2.28 15.18
C GLU A 25 -7.34 -3.15 15.30
N LEU A 26 -8.49 -2.61 14.86
CA LEU A 26 -9.73 -3.35 14.81
C LEU A 26 -9.65 -4.57 13.88
N ALA A 27 -9.04 -4.43 12.71
CA ALA A 27 -8.83 -5.56 11.80
C ALA A 27 -7.98 -6.67 12.45
N ALA A 28 -6.91 -6.29 13.17
CA ALA A 28 -6.06 -7.22 13.90
C ALA A 28 -6.78 -7.89 15.07
N GLU A 29 -7.57 -7.15 15.87
CA GLU A 29 -8.37 -7.68 16.99
C GLU A 29 -9.41 -8.70 16.50
N LEU A 30 -10.03 -8.45 15.35
CA LEU A 30 -11.05 -9.31 14.76
C LEU A 30 -10.49 -10.46 13.92
N GLY A 31 -9.18 -10.49 13.67
CA GLY A 31 -8.56 -11.45 12.76
C GLY A 31 -9.06 -11.33 11.32
N MET A 32 -9.42 -10.12 10.90
CA MET A 32 -9.99 -9.83 9.58
C MET A 32 -9.00 -9.09 8.69
N GLU A 33 -9.18 -9.17 7.38
CA GLU A 33 -8.42 -8.35 6.44
C GLU A 33 -8.77 -6.87 6.63
N HIS A 34 -7.77 -6.00 6.65
CA HIS A 34 -7.95 -4.55 6.78
C HIS A 34 -8.90 -3.97 5.71
N GLN A 35 -8.87 -4.50 4.48
CA GLN A 35 -9.76 -4.05 3.40
C GLN A 35 -11.25 -4.26 3.71
N ALA A 36 -11.61 -5.32 4.44
CA ALA A 36 -12.99 -5.56 4.84
C ALA A 36 -13.47 -4.48 5.82
N VAL A 37 -12.63 -4.11 6.79
CA VAL A 37 -12.94 -3.04 7.76
C VAL A 37 -13.01 -1.69 7.05
N VAL A 38 -12.09 -1.40 6.12
CA VAL A 38 -12.14 -0.16 5.31
C VAL A 38 -13.42 -0.09 4.46
N GLY A 39 -13.86 -1.21 3.88
CA GLY A 39 -15.12 -1.30 3.14
C GLY A 39 -16.34 -1.00 4.03
N ALA A 40 -16.35 -1.53 5.25
CA ALA A 40 -17.39 -1.26 6.24
C ALA A 40 -17.41 0.22 6.66
N VAL A 41 -16.25 0.83 6.93
CA VAL A 41 -16.15 2.27 7.26
C VAL A 41 -16.74 3.12 6.14
N LYS A 42 -16.37 2.87 4.88
CA LYS A 42 -16.92 3.61 3.73
C LYS A 42 -18.43 3.43 3.58
N SER A 43 -18.92 2.21 3.84
CA SER A 43 -20.36 1.91 3.80
C SER A 43 -21.12 2.68 4.87
N LEU A 44 -20.55 2.80 6.08
CA LEU A 44 -21.13 3.58 7.18
C LEU A 44 -21.09 5.09 6.90
N GLN A 45 -20.01 5.60 6.31
CA GLN A 45 -19.95 7.00 5.84
C GLN A 45 -21.01 7.30 4.77
N ALA A 46 -21.35 6.33 3.92
CA ALA A 46 -22.38 6.50 2.89
C ALA A 46 -23.81 6.54 3.45
N LEU A 47 -24.01 6.08 4.69
CA LEU A 47 -25.30 6.11 5.40
C LEU A 47 -25.59 7.46 6.09
N GLY A 48 -24.70 8.44 5.94
CA GLY A 48 -24.82 9.78 6.52
C GLY A 48 -23.83 9.99 7.67
N GLU A 49 -24.20 10.81 8.65
CA GLU A 49 -23.33 11.17 9.78
C GLU A 49 -23.37 10.14 10.93
N VAL A 50 -23.45 8.84 10.59
CA VAL A 50 -23.44 7.76 11.60
C VAL A 50 -22.07 7.65 12.25
N ILE A 51 -21.01 7.79 11.45
CA ILE A 51 -19.63 7.80 11.92
C ILE A 51 -18.87 8.97 11.29
N GLU A 52 -17.86 9.44 12.02
CA GLU A 52 -16.81 10.26 11.46
C GLU A 52 -15.58 9.37 11.25
N ALA A 53 -14.88 9.54 10.13
CA ALA A 53 -13.67 8.76 9.84
C ALA A 53 -12.59 9.64 9.23
N GLU A 54 -11.50 9.78 9.96
CA GLU A 54 -10.31 10.53 9.57
C GLU A 54 -9.30 9.57 8.93
N LEU A 55 -8.86 9.87 7.71
CA LEU A 55 -7.81 9.09 7.05
C LEU A 55 -6.44 9.49 7.62
N ARG A 56 -5.79 8.56 8.31
CA ARG A 56 -4.42 8.69 8.81
C ARG A 56 -3.47 7.89 7.94
N SER A 57 -2.24 8.38 7.81
CA SER A 57 -1.20 7.67 7.06
C SER A 57 0.04 7.52 7.94
N THR A 58 0.39 6.28 8.23
CA THR A 58 1.64 5.94 8.91
C THR A 58 2.61 5.43 7.88
N LYS A 59 3.86 5.91 7.97
CA LYS A 59 4.93 5.46 7.09
C LYS A 59 5.87 4.57 7.87
N HIS A 60 6.20 3.43 7.31
CA HIS A 60 7.24 2.56 7.85
C HIS A 60 8.10 2.01 6.74
N TRP A 61 9.28 1.53 7.13
CA TRP A 61 10.27 0.99 6.22
C TRP A 61 10.16 -0.52 6.22
N GLU A 62 9.97 -1.09 5.03
CA GLU A 62 9.96 -2.54 4.82
C GLU A 62 11.12 -2.96 3.92
N LEU A 63 11.60 -4.18 4.13
CA LEU A 63 12.56 -4.82 3.25
C LEU A 63 11.84 -5.32 1.99
N THR A 64 12.48 -5.16 0.84
CA THR A 64 12.03 -5.82 -0.39
C THR A 64 12.39 -7.30 -0.36
N ALA A 65 11.84 -8.10 -1.27
CA ALA A 65 12.21 -9.51 -1.38
C ALA A 65 13.73 -9.72 -1.54
N GLU A 66 14.38 -8.88 -2.35
CA GLU A 66 15.84 -8.85 -2.51
C GLU A 66 16.55 -8.38 -1.23
N GLY A 67 16.03 -7.35 -0.56
CA GLY A 67 16.56 -6.88 0.72
C GLY A 67 16.52 -7.94 1.82
N GLU A 68 15.45 -8.74 1.88
CA GLU A 68 15.28 -9.85 2.82
C GLU A 68 16.27 -11.00 2.52
N GLU A 69 16.50 -11.29 1.24
CA GLU A 69 17.53 -12.26 0.81
C GLU A 69 18.93 -11.78 1.23
N ILE A 70 19.25 -10.51 0.99
CA ILE A 70 20.54 -9.92 1.38
C ILE A 70 20.71 -9.91 2.91
N ALA A 71 19.67 -9.60 3.67
CA ALA A 71 19.72 -9.63 5.12
C ALA A 71 20.08 -11.04 5.64
N ARG A 72 19.64 -12.09 4.95
CA ARG A 72 19.86 -13.49 5.32
C ARG A 72 21.21 -14.04 4.84
N GLU A 73 21.51 -13.88 3.56
CA GLU A 73 22.63 -14.56 2.88
C GLU A 73 23.85 -13.64 2.66
N GLY A 74 23.73 -12.35 2.95
CA GLY A 74 24.75 -11.35 2.70
C GLY A 74 24.52 -10.59 1.39
N SER A 75 25.21 -9.45 1.25
CA SER A 75 25.14 -8.59 0.07
C SER A 75 25.77 -9.22 -1.14
N HIS A 76 25.31 -8.85 -2.33
CA HIS A 76 25.83 -9.38 -3.59
C HIS A 76 27.35 -9.15 -3.71
N GLU A 77 27.84 -8.00 -3.26
CA GLU A 77 29.27 -7.69 -3.21
C GLU A 77 30.05 -8.57 -2.22
N ALA A 78 29.50 -8.86 -1.04
CA ALA A 78 30.11 -9.77 -0.07
C ALA A 78 30.09 -11.23 -0.55
N ARG A 79 28.99 -11.68 -1.19
CA ARG A 79 28.90 -13.01 -1.79
C ARG A 79 29.91 -13.18 -2.91
N VAL A 80 30.05 -12.18 -3.79
CA VAL A 80 31.08 -12.16 -4.84
C VAL A 80 32.49 -12.21 -4.23
N PHE A 81 32.78 -11.39 -3.24
CA PHE A 81 34.08 -11.39 -2.57
C PHE A 81 34.42 -12.76 -1.95
N ARG A 82 33.47 -13.39 -1.25
CA ARG A 82 33.63 -14.72 -0.64
C ARG A 82 33.77 -15.85 -1.66
N SER A 83 33.21 -15.68 -2.86
CA SER A 83 33.30 -16.67 -3.94
C SER A 83 34.66 -16.69 -4.66
N ILE A 84 35.49 -15.66 -4.47
CA ILE A 84 36.79 -15.55 -5.16
C ILE A 84 37.88 -16.25 -4.30
N PRO A 85 38.50 -17.34 -4.78
CA PRO A 85 39.60 -17.98 -4.09
C PRO A 85 40.86 -17.09 -4.10
N PRO A 86 41.86 -17.35 -3.23
CA PRO A 86 43.12 -16.61 -3.25
C PRO A 86 43.85 -16.71 -4.60
N GLU A 87 43.66 -17.81 -5.33
CA GLU A 87 44.21 -18.05 -6.66
C GLU A 87 43.55 -17.20 -7.78
N GLY A 88 42.49 -16.48 -7.44
CA GLY A 88 41.70 -15.69 -8.37
C GLY A 88 40.69 -16.52 -9.16
N LEU A 89 39.62 -15.86 -9.62
CA LEU A 89 38.53 -16.46 -10.39
C LEU A 89 38.44 -15.83 -11.78
N ALA A 90 38.11 -16.61 -12.80
CA ALA A 90 37.86 -16.05 -14.12
C ALA A 90 36.66 -15.10 -14.08
N GLN A 91 36.79 -13.91 -14.71
CA GLN A 91 35.71 -12.91 -14.71
C GLN A 91 34.44 -13.46 -15.36
N SER A 92 34.57 -14.28 -16.40
CA SER A 92 33.45 -14.93 -17.10
C SER A 92 32.63 -15.84 -16.18
N GLU A 93 33.29 -16.61 -15.31
CA GLU A 93 32.66 -17.50 -14.34
C GLU A 93 31.97 -16.71 -13.24
N LEU A 94 32.63 -15.67 -12.72
CA LEU A 94 32.05 -14.80 -11.71
C LEU A 94 30.77 -14.11 -12.22
N MET A 95 30.75 -13.69 -13.48
CA MET A 95 29.60 -13.02 -14.10
C MET A 95 28.42 -13.96 -14.43
N ARG A 96 28.63 -15.28 -14.38
CA ARG A 96 27.56 -16.30 -14.51
C ARG A 96 26.81 -16.53 -13.19
N LEU A 97 27.38 -16.15 -12.05
CA LEU A 97 26.70 -16.25 -10.76
C LEU A 97 25.48 -15.32 -10.73
N PRO A 98 24.38 -15.70 -10.05
CA PRO A 98 23.17 -14.87 -9.96
C PRO A 98 23.45 -13.45 -9.45
N SER A 99 24.31 -13.34 -8.42
CA SER A 99 24.76 -12.07 -7.84
C SER A 99 26.00 -11.48 -8.52
N GLY A 100 26.54 -12.15 -9.53
CA GLY A 100 27.86 -11.88 -10.11
C GLY A 100 27.98 -10.48 -10.69
N LYS A 101 27.07 -10.11 -11.60
CA LYS A 101 27.14 -8.82 -12.31
C LYS A 101 26.96 -7.62 -11.37
N VAL A 102 25.98 -7.72 -10.47
CA VAL A 102 25.62 -6.66 -9.52
C VAL A 102 26.71 -6.53 -8.45
N GLY A 103 27.11 -7.66 -7.86
CA GLY A 103 28.13 -7.72 -6.82
C GLY A 103 29.52 -7.32 -7.31
N PHE A 104 29.91 -7.73 -8.53
CA PHE A 104 31.21 -7.38 -9.12
C PHE A 104 31.41 -5.86 -9.23
N SER A 105 30.41 -5.15 -9.77
CA SER A 105 30.49 -3.70 -9.97
C SER A 105 30.66 -2.94 -8.64
N LYS A 106 29.93 -3.37 -7.60
CA LYS A 106 29.99 -2.74 -6.28
C LYS A 106 31.24 -3.15 -5.50
N ALA A 107 31.68 -4.40 -5.59
CA ALA A 107 32.95 -4.86 -5.00
C ALA A 107 34.16 -4.16 -5.63
N MET A 108 34.15 -3.89 -6.93
CA MET A 108 35.17 -3.07 -7.61
C MET A 108 35.16 -1.62 -7.10
N SER A 109 33.98 -1.02 -6.95
CA SER A 109 33.84 0.36 -6.44
C SER A 109 34.30 0.50 -4.99
N ASN A 110 34.07 -0.54 -4.18
CA ASN A 110 34.54 -0.62 -2.79
C ASN A 110 36.01 -1.05 -2.66
N LYS A 111 36.71 -1.27 -3.79
CA LYS A 111 38.12 -1.70 -3.85
C LYS A 111 38.41 -3.03 -3.14
N TRP A 112 37.44 -3.93 -3.04
CA TRP A 112 37.66 -5.26 -2.43
C TRP A 112 38.26 -6.26 -3.41
N ILE A 113 38.06 -6.03 -4.70
CA ILE A 113 38.52 -6.90 -5.78
C ILE A 113 39.25 -6.08 -6.85
N ARG A 114 40.17 -6.72 -7.58
CA ARG A 114 40.88 -6.16 -8.74
C ARG A 114 40.78 -7.11 -9.92
N VAL A 115 40.78 -6.55 -11.12
CA VAL A 115 40.84 -7.34 -12.36
C VAL A 115 42.26 -7.30 -12.91
N ASP A 116 42.80 -8.47 -13.20
CA ASP A 116 44.04 -8.65 -13.93
C ASP A 116 43.72 -9.10 -15.36
N LYS A 117 44.17 -8.33 -16.35
CA LYS A 117 43.95 -8.61 -17.78
C LYS A 117 45.16 -9.32 -18.43
N SER A 118 46.21 -9.60 -17.65
CA SER A 118 47.47 -10.16 -18.17
C SER A 118 47.49 -11.68 -18.23
N ALA A 119 46.48 -12.36 -17.70
CA ALA A 119 46.41 -13.82 -17.70
C ALA A 119 46.06 -14.37 -19.10
N ALA A 120 46.77 -15.44 -19.50
CA ALA A 120 46.59 -16.10 -20.80
C ALA A 120 45.19 -16.71 -21.00
N ASP A 121 44.46 -16.95 -19.90
CA ASP A 121 43.12 -17.53 -19.83
C ASP A 121 42.00 -16.46 -19.78
N GLY A 122 42.34 -15.20 -20.09
CA GLY A 122 41.43 -14.05 -20.05
C GLY A 122 41.41 -13.31 -18.70
N PRO A 123 40.58 -12.25 -18.58
CA PRO A 123 40.55 -11.41 -17.38
C PRO A 123 40.22 -12.21 -16.10
N ARG A 124 41.08 -12.12 -15.09
CA ARG A 124 40.91 -12.77 -13.78
C ARG A 124 40.67 -11.75 -12.68
N VAL A 125 39.84 -12.12 -11.71
CA VAL A 125 39.47 -11.29 -10.57
C VAL A 125 40.17 -11.82 -9.33
N PHE A 126 40.89 -10.95 -8.62
CA PHE A 126 41.58 -11.25 -7.37
C PHE A 126 41.02 -10.42 -6.23
N ARG A 127 41.07 -10.96 -5.01
CA ARG A 127 40.79 -10.21 -3.79
C ARG A 127 41.95 -9.24 -3.52
N VAL A 128 41.62 -8.03 -3.08
CA VAL A 128 42.58 -6.98 -2.70
C VAL A 128 42.74 -6.91 -1.18
N VAL A 129 41.65 -7.19 -0.46
CA VAL A 129 41.60 -7.21 1.01
C VAL A 129 41.44 -8.65 1.50
N ASP A 130 42.00 -8.97 2.66
CA ASP A 130 41.88 -10.30 3.26
C ASP A 130 40.55 -10.49 4.02
N SER A 131 40.06 -9.41 4.63
CA SER A 131 38.82 -9.37 5.40
C SER A 131 37.92 -8.24 4.93
N MET A 132 36.61 -8.47 5.06
CA MET A 132 35.57 -7.57 4.56
C MET A 132 34.36 -7.65 5.50
N GLU A 133 33.87 -6.48 5.95
CA GLU A 133 32.68 -6.36 6.79
C GLU A 133 31.44 -5.98 5.97
N ASP A 134 30.44 -6.87 5.93
CA ASP A 134 29.22 -6.66 5.16
C ASP A 134 28.28 -5.66 5.85
N GLU A 135 28.60 -4.37 5.73
CA GLU A 135 27.79 -3.30 6.30
C GLU A 135 26.36 -3.28 5.76
N VAL A 136 26.17 -3.67 4.49
CA VAL A 136 24.85 -3.67 3.85
C VAL A 136 23.97 -4.74 4.50
N GLN A 137 24.49 -5.95 4.67
CA GLN A 137 23.78 -7.00 5.40
C GLN A 137 23.48 -6.57 6.84
N ARG A 138 24.46 -6.02 7.55
CA ARG A 138 24.29 -5.55 8.95
C ARG A 138 23.19 -4.50 9.05
N ARG A 139 23.16 -3.52 8.14
CA ARG A 139 22.12 -2.49 8.09
C ARG A 139 20.74 -3.08 7.81
N LEU A 140 20.61 -3.98 6.85
CA LEU A 140 19.32 -4.61 6.54
C LEU A 140 18.82 -5.53 7.67
N GLN A 141 19.71 -6.19 8.40
CA GLN A 141 19.34 -6.94 9.61
C GLN A 141 18.77 -6.04 10.71
N LEU A 142 19.30 -4.81 10.87
CA LEU A 142 18.71 -3.84 11.80
C LEU A 142 17.30 -3.41 11.38
N VAL A 143 17.08 -3.20 10.08
CA VAL A 143 15.74 -2.91 9.53
C VAL A 143 14.80 -4.07 9.78
N ARG A 144 15.23 -5.31 9.53
CA ARG A 144 14.46 -6.53 9.80
C ARG A 144 14.06 -6.65 11.28
N GLY A 145 14.93 -6.20 12.18
CA GLY A 145 14.67 -6.12 13.62
C GLY A 145 13.79 -4.96 14.06
N GLY A 146 13.12 -4.26 13.14
CA GLY A 146 12.24 -3.12 13.45
C GLY A 146 12.98 -1.83 13.83
N GLN A 147 14.31 -1.78 13.66
CA GLN A 147 15.15 -0.65 14.05
C GLN A 147 15.56 0.19 12.83
N ALA A 148 14.69 0.27 11.83
CA ALA A 148 14.91 1.10 10.65
C ALA A 148 15.19 2.57 11.02
N GLU A 149 14.62 3.04 12.13
CA GLU A 149 14.83 4.41 12.60
C GLU A 149 16.26 4.73 13.08
N LYS A 150 17.07 3.71 13.38
CA LYS A 150 18.47 3.90 13.76
C LYS A 150 19.39 4.19 12.57
N LEU A 151 18.95 3.90 11.34
CA LEU A 151 19.73 4.19 10.14
C LEU A 151 19.67 5.68 9.82
N GLY A 152 20.80 6.27 9.42
CA GLY A 152 20.83 7.66 8.97
C GLY A 152 20.06 7.85 7.66
N GLU A 153 19.54 9.05 7.41
CA GLU A 153 18.76 9.35 6.20
C GLU A 153 19.55 9.08 4.90
N LYS A 154 20.86 9.37 4.90
CA LYS A 154 21.77 9.07 3.78
C LYS A 154 21.83 7.57 3.48
N GLU A 155 21.90 6.74 4.51
CA GLU A 155 22.00 5.28 4.38
C GLU A 155 20.69 4.71 3.84
N ARG A 156 19.55 5.16 4.39
CA ARG A 156 18.22 4.75 3.91
C ARG A 156 18.01 5.15 2.45
N SER A 157 18.44 6.35 2.07
CA SER A 157 18.36 6.84 0.68
C SER A 157 19.19 5.98 -0.29
N GLU A 158 20.41 5.58 0.09
CA GLU A 158 21.21 4.65 -0.73
C GLU A 158 20.53 3.27 -0.86
N LEU A 159 20.07 2.69 0.25
CA LEU A 159 19.42 1.38 0.26
C LEU A 159 18.10 1.38 -0.54
N ARG A 160 17.34 2.48 -0.47
CA ARG A 160 16.13 2.71 -1.28
C ARG A 160 16.48 2.82 -2.77
N LYS A 161 17.52 3.57 -3.14
CA LYS A 161 17.98 3.68 -4.54
C LYS A 161 18.44 2.33 -5.11
N ARG A 162 18.99 1.46 -4.24
CA ARG A 162 19.35 0.07 -4.54
C ARG A 162 18.16 -0.90 -4.56
N LYS A 163 16.93 -0.45 -4.29
CA LYS A 163 15.71 -1.28 -4.20
C LYS A 163 15.76 -2.35 -3.10
N LEU A 164 16.56 -2.15 -2.06
CA LEU A 164 16.66 -3.07 -0.91
C LEU A 164 15.65 -2.72 0.20
N LEU A 165 15.16 -1.48 0.19
CA LEU A 165 14.16 -0.93 1.10
C LEU A 165 13.05 -0.26 0.31
N ALA A 166 11.83 -0.39 0.82
CA ALA A 166 10.66 0.36 0.35
C ALA A 166 10.03 1.14 1.51
N GLU A 167 9.63 2.37 1.23
CA GLU A 167 8.80 3.17 2.14
C GLU A 167 7.35 2.76 1.89
N VAL A 168 6.75 2.05 2.85
CA VAL A 168 5.37 1.60 2.79
C VAL A 168 4.51 2.59 3.53
N THR A 169 3.44 3.04 2.88
CA THR A 169 2.46 3.97 3.45
C THR A 169 1.23 3.17 3.81
N LEU A 170 1.05 2.90 5.10
CA LEU A 170 -0.16 2.27 5.61
C LEU A 170 -1.20 3.38 5.83
N LYS A 171 -2.31 3.31 5.09
CA LYS A 171 -3.44 4.20 5.25
C LYS A 171 -4.46 3.56 6.18
N THR A 172 -4.66 4.13 7.36
CA THR A 172 -5.65 3.67 8.33
C THR A 172 -6.74 4.72 8.51
N TYR A 173 -7.94 4.31 8.88
CA TYR A 173 -9.00 5.21 9.30
C TYR A 173 -9.08 5.25 10.82
N TRP A 174 -9.06 6.45 11.38
CA TRP A 174 -9.50 6.70 12.75
C TRP A 174 -10.98 7.00 12.74
N VAL A 175 -11.77 6.11 13.35
CA VAL A 175 -13.23 6.19 13.35
C VAL A 175 -13.72 6.71 14.69
N SER A 176 -14.59 7.71 14.67
CA SER A 176 -15.26 8.30 15.83
C SER A 176 -16.78 8.29 15.66
N LYS A 177 -17.51 8.42 16.76
CA LYS A 177 -18.98 8.48 16.77
C LYS A 177 -19.41 9.76 16.06
N GLY A 178 -20.29 9.64 15.06
CA GLY A 178 -20.89 10.80 14.38
C GLY A 178 -22.09 11.36 15.14
N SER A 179 -22.64 12.47 14.64
CA SER A 179 -23.81 13.17 15.22
C SER A 179 -25.07 12.29 15.24
N ALA A 180 -25.22 11.40 14.25
CA ALA A 180 -26.33 10.46 14.10
C ALA A 180 -25.91 9.02 14.42
N PHE A 181 -24.96 8.84 15.34
CA PHE A 181 -24.47 7.52 15.72
C PHE A 181 -25.60 6.62 16.23
N SER A 182 -25.70 5.44 15.64
CA SER A 182 -26.65 4.39 16.02
C SER A 182 -26.00 3.04 15.79
N THR A 183 -26.30 2.08 16.67
CA THR A 183 -25.83 0.70 16.55
C THR A 183 -26.66 -0.16 15.61
N SER A 184 -27.86 0.30 15.24
CA SER A 184 -28.71 -0.35 14.24
C SER A 184 -28.59 0.37 12.90
N ILE A 185 -28.11 -0.34 11.87
CA ILE A 185 -28.08 0.18 10.51
C ILE A 185 -29.49 0.14 9.94
N SER A 186 -30.24 1.24 10.06
CA SER A 186 -31.45 1.41 9.27
C SER A 186 -31.05 1.94 7.88
N LYS A 187 -31.24 1.12 6.85
CA LYS A 187 -31.13 1.62 5.48
C LYS A 187 -32.23 2.65 5.28
N GLN A 188 -31.84 3.90 5.05
CA GLN A 188 -32.79 4.91 4.64
C GLN A 188 -33.35 4.53 3.27
N GLU A 189 -34.67 4.59 3.13
CA GLU A 189 -35.33 4.25 1.88
C GLU A 189 -34.97 5.33 0.83
N THR A 190 -34.65 4.89 -0.39
CA THR A 190 -34.22 5.82 -1.45
C THR A 190 -35.41 6.33 -2.26
N GLU A 191 -36.46 5.53 -2.36
CA GLU A 191 -37.66 5.82 -3.15
C GLU A 191 -38.92 5.49 -2.36
N LEU A 192 -39.99 6.21 -2.68
CA LEU A 192 -41.32 5.96 -2.12
C LEU A 192 -42.03 4.90 -2.96
N SER A 193 -42.25 3.71 -2.41
CA SER A 193 -42.93 2.62 -3.12
C SER A 193 -44.47 2.69 -3.00
N PRO A 194 -45.24 2.17 -3.98
CA PRO A 194 -46.70 2.09 -3.90
C PRO A 194 -47.21 1.31 -2.67
N GLU A 195 -46.48 0.28 -2.25
CA GLU A 195 -46.80 -0.55 -1.08
C GLU A 195 -46.62 0.25 0.22
N MET A 196 -45.57 1.10 0.29
CA MET A 196 -45.35 1.99 1.42
C MET A 196 -46.49 3.01 1.55
N ILE A 197 -46.96 3.56 0.43
CA ILE A 197 -48.11 4.48 0.40
C ILE A 197 -49.37 3.78 0.92
N SER A 198 -49.63 2.57 0.43
CA SER A 198 -50.82 1.78 0.77
C SER A 198 -50.84 1.32 2.23
N SER A 199 -49.69 0.95 2.77
CA SER A 199 -49.54 0.49 4.17
C SER A 199 -49.32 1.62 5.18
N GLY A 200 -49.00 2.84 4.71
CA GLY A 200 -48.67 3.98 5.56
C GLY A 200 -47.27 3.96 6.16
N SER A 201 -46.45 2.93 5.88
CA SER A 201 -45.12 2.75 6.47
C SER A 201 -44.10 3.83 6.08
N TRP A 202 -44.41 4.66 5.09
CA TRP A 202 -43.59 5.82 4.70
C TRP A 202 -43.51 6.89 5.79
N ARG A 203 -44.45 6.93 6.74
CA ARG A 203 -44.45 7.92 7.82
C ARG A 203 -43.38 7.65 8.88
N ASP A 204 -43.03 6.39 9.07
CA ASP A 204 -42.18 5.92 10.16
C ASP A 204 -40.74 5.60 9.71
N ARG A 205 -40.44 5.66 8.41
CA ARG A 205 -39.12 5.35 7.84
C ARG A 205 -38.38 6.62 7.41
N PRO A 206 -37.09 6.78 7.76
CA PRO A 206 -36.28 7.87 7.25
C PRO A 206 -35.93 7.63 5.77
N PHE A 207 -36.07 8.67 4.94
CA PHE A 207 -35.68 8.65 3.52
C PHE A 207 -34.34 9.32 3.33
N LYS A 208 -33.57 8.83 2.34
CA LYS A 208 -32.33 9.47 1.94
C LYS A 208 -32.64 10.85 1.35
N PRO A 209 -32.00 11.93 1.82
CA PRO A 209 -32.23 13.26 1.26
C PRO A 209 -31.81 13.30 -0.21
N TYR A 210 -32.68 13.89 -1.05
CA TYR A 210 -32.42 14.02 -2.48
C TYR A 210 -31.30 15.03 -2.74
N ASN A 211 -30.34 14.68 -3.60
CA ASN A 211 -29.27 15.58 -3.97
C ASN A 211 -29.74 16.56 -5.07
N PHE A 212 -30.25 17.72 -4.65
CA PHE A 212 -30.69 18.78 -5.58
C PHE A 212 -29.57 19.43 -6.39
N LEU A 213 -28.29 19.16 -6.08
CA LEU A 213 -27.15 19.68 -6.84
C LEU A 213 -26.81 18.79 -8.05
N ALA A 214 -27.30 17.55 -8.10
CA ALA A 214 -27.02 16.64 -9.19
C ALA A 214 -27.89 16.97 -10.42
N HIS A 215 -27.31 16.85 -11.62
CA HIS A 215 -28.10 16.87 -12.84
C HIS A 215 -29.04 15.66 -12.88
N GLY A 216 -30.31 15.91 -13.17
CA GLY A 216 -31.30 14.85 -13.36
C GLY A 216 -31.04 14.04 -14.63
N VAL A 217 -31.73 12.90 -14.74
CA VAL A 217 -31.74 12.11 -15.97
C VAL A 217 -32.55 12.86 -17.02
N LEU A 218 -31.93 13.20 -18.15
CA LEU A 218 -32.65 13.79 -19.29
C LEU A 218 -33.60 12.74 -19.86
N PRO A 219 -34.88 13.07 -20.09
CA PRO A 219 -35.79 12.14 -20.73
C PRO A 219 -35.37 11.91 -22.18
N ASP A 220 -35.52 10.67 -22.65
CA ASP A 220 -35.36 10.35 -24.06
C ASP A 220 -36.40 11.12 -24.88
N SER A 221 -35.94 12.17 -25.55
CA SER A 221 -36.77 13.04 -26.37
C SER A 221 -36.27 13.00 -27.81
N GLY A 222 -37.19 13.15 -28.76
CA GLY A 222 -36.80 13.31 -30.17
C GLY A 222 -35.97 14.58 -30.36
N HIS A 223 -35.02 14.55 -31.29
CA HIS A 223 -34.19 15.70 -31.63
C HIS A 223 -34.47 16.15 -33.06
N LEU A 224 -34.75 17.43 -33.24
CA LEU A 224 -34.79 18.05 -34.57
C LEU A 224 -33.37 18.41 -34.99
N HIS A 225 -33.06 18.18 -36.27
CA HIS A 225 -31.77 18.58 -36.82
C HIS A 225 -31.60 20.10 -36.70
N PRO A 226 -30.48 20.61 -36.13
CA PRO A 226 -30.30 22.04 -35.87
C PRO A 226 -30.54 22.94 -37.10
N LEU A 227 -30.09 22.50 -38.28
CA LEU A 227 -30.27 23.25 -39.54
C LEU A 227 -31.75 23.37 -39.97
N LEU A 228 -32.56 22.32 -39.74
CA LEU A 228 -34.00 22.35 -40.06
C LEU A 228 -34.77 23.23 -39.08
N LYS A 229 -34.29 23.33 -37.83
CA LYS A 229 -34.85 24.23 -36.82
C LYS A 229 -34.64 25.70 -37.21
N VAL A 230 -33.43 26.07 -37.60
CA VAL A 230 -33.10 27.43 -38.04
C VAL A 230 -33.83 27.82 -39.32
N HIS A 231 -33.98 26.89 -40.27
CA HIS A 231 -34.71 27.17 -41.52
C HIS A 231 -36.20 27.47 -41.25
N ARG A 232 -36.83 26.71 -40.35
CA ARG A 232 -38.23 26.91 -39.97
C ARG A 232 -38.48 28.23 -39.23
N ASP A 233 -37.52 28.73 -38.46
CA ASP A 233 -37.65 29.99 -37.71
C ASP A 233 -37.34 31.24 -38.57
N ALA A 234 -36.84 31.05 -39.80
CA ALA A 234 -36.47 32.12 -40.73
C ALA A 234 -37.57 32.49 -41.75
N ASP A 235 -38.69 31.75 -41.75
CA ASP A 235 -39.92 32.05 -42.49
C ASP A 235 -40.99 32.64 -41.55
#